data_AF-A0A553SQN0-F1
#
_entry.id   AF-A0A553SQN0-F1
#
_cell.length_a   1.000
_cell.length_b   1.000
_cell.length_c   1.000
_cell.angle_alpha   90.00
_cell.angle_beta   90.00
_cell.angle_gamma   90.00
#
_symmetry.space_group_name_H-M   'P 1'
#
loop_
_entity.id
_entity.type
_entity.pdbx_description
1 polymer ?
#
loop_
_entity_poly.entity_id
_entity_poly.type
_entity_poly.pdbx_seq_one_letter_code
_entity_poly.pdbx_strand_id
1 'polypeptide(L)'
;MRKSERIVAENPQEMVWLRFNRLKSLRMCESLMREKNLNLSEKQKLEDDLIKKKSVGLSSAIESALGFWNSSSESLNAKVLSRYYALLQLTIAEQVSSVKNKDDLEKIQRHTEFGHGLGIIRNLKDSFPKNFFVFILRSGHFYSFSKSLDLNIKDISFERRPRDYNSIENKENLISLLDLFRCVPELQPVINDYLNELPLSFQISYNNSKKRIEARNKAVLEDATSKENQSVPKEKTTYISLIPESEEITLEYLNGLNLPIKNIEEDRDLGDERIFVGEFTHSAEGYWQRYLDTYKSTHSGTSIIVPILNKISDPILIHLMILYSLSIIVRYLPDIWYEISSGELDHIGSLIEYYLSIVDKVIPLEMLIRITERDINISMPGSLFGPV
;
A
#
# COMPACT_ATOMS: atom_id res chain seq x y z
N MET A 1 20.13 -5.72 0.14
CA MET A 1 19.65 -4.82 1.22
C MET A 1 19.59 -3.42 0.61
N ARG A 2 18.47 -2.69 0.74
CA ARG A 2 18.34 -1.34 0.15
C ARG A 2 19.35 -0.40 0.80
N LYS A 3 19.84 0.56 0.03
CA LYS A 3 20.74 1.61 0.56
C LYS A 3 19.91 2.55 1.42
N SER A 4 20.31 2.76 2.66
CA SER A 4 19.63 3.69 3.55
C SER A 4 20.16 5.11 3.36
N GLU A 5 19.25 6.07 3.27
CA GLU A 5 19.54 7.50 3.20
C GLU A 5 18.87 8.20 4.39
N ARG A 6 19.68 8.88 5.21
CA ARG A 6 19.19 9.68 6.35
C ARG A 6 19.28 11.14 6.00
N ILE A 7 18.16 11.86 6.12
CA ILE A 7 18.04 13.27 5.77
C ILE A 7 17.50 14.01 6.97
N VAL A 8 18.03 15.21 7.20
CA VAL A 8 17.60 16.09 8.27
C VAL A 8 17.00 17.32 7.63
N ALA A 9 15.76 17.66 8.00
CA ALA A 9 15.03 18.78 7.42
C ALA A 9 14.05 19.35 8.44
N GLU A 10 13.94 20.68 8.50
CA GLU A 10 12.93 21.36 9.32
C GLU A 10 11.51 21.02 8.85
N ASN A 11 11.31 20.93 7.54
CA ASN A 11 10.07 20.47 6.92
C ASN A 11 10.32 19.16 6.15
N PRO A 12 9.98 17.99 6.75
CA PRO A 12 10.14 16.71 6.08
C PRO A 12 9.38 16.59 4.75
N GLN A 13 8.18 17.19 4.65
CA GLN A 13 7.37 17.09 3.43
C GLN A 13 8.00 17.86 2.28
N GLU A 14 8.45 19.08 2.53
CA GLU A 14 9.17 19.87 1.52
C GLU A 14 10.41 19.13 1.02
N MET A 15 11.13 18.46 1.93
CA MET A 15 12.31 17.66 1.56
C MET A 15 11.96 16.50 0.63
N VAL A 16 10.81 15.83 0.83
CA VAL A 16 10.32 14.80 -0.11
C VAL A 16 10.09 15.40 -1.50
N TRP A 17 9.44 16.56 -1.57
CA TRP A 17 9.18 17.24 -2.85
C TRP A 17 10.44 17.72 -3.56
N LEU A 18 11.42 18.24 -2.83
CA LEU A 18 12.72 18.60 -3.38
C LEU A 18 13.44 17.37 -3.97
N ARG A 19 13.30 16.20 -3.34
CA ARG A 19 13.86 14.94 -3.85
C ARG A 19 13.17 14.47 -5.12
N PHE A 20 11.85 14.54 -5.22
CA PHE A 20 11.17 14.29 -6.49
C PHE A 20 11.57 15.26 -7.58
N ASN A 21 11.66 16.55 -7.26
CA ASN A 21 12.03 17.57 -8.24
C ASN A 21 13.42 17.30 -8.86
N ARG A 22 14.35 16.71 -8.12
CA ARG A 22 15.65 16.28 -8.65
C ARG A 22 15.54 15.20 -9.74
N LEU A 23 14.52 14.35 -9.67
CA LEU A 23 14.27 13.31 -10.66
C LEU A 23 13.68 13.86 -11.98
N LYS A 24 13.39 15.17 -12.07
CA LYS A 24 13.19 15.84 -13.38
C LYS A 24 14.49 16.04 -14.15
N SER A 25 15.65 15.85 -13.52
CA SER A 25 16.94 15.96 -14.19
C SER A 25 17.32 14.63 -14.82
N LEU A 26 17.44 14.61 -16.15
CA LEU A 26 17.91 13.44 -16.90
C LEU A 26 19.24 12.90 -16.34
N ARG A 27 20.19 13.79 -16.02
CA ARG A 27 21.48 13.39 -15.45
C ARG A 27 21.35 12.67 -14.11
N MET A 28 20.42 13.12 -13.25
CA MET A 28 20.17 12.46 -11.96
C MET A 28 19.52 11.10 -12.17
N CYS A 29 18.56 10.99 -13.10
CA CYS A 29 17.92 9.73 -13.47
C CYS A 29 18.91 8.73 -14.08
N GLU A 30 19.83 9.16 -14.94
CA GLU A 30 20.90 8.30 -15.47
C GLU A 30 21.82 7.81 -14.36
N SER A 31 22.22 8.69 -13.44
CA SER A 31 23.05 8.32 -12.29
C SER A 31 22.36 7.26 -11.41
N LEU A 32 21.07 7.45 -11.10
CA LEU A 32 20.26 6.50 -10.35
C LEU A 32 20.18 5.14 -11.07
N MET A 33 19.85 5.14 -12.37
CA MET A 33 19.73 3.91 -13.15
C MET A 33 21.07 3.16 -13.25
N ARG A 34 22.18 3.87 -13.41
CA ARG A 34 23.53 3.27 -13.40
C ARG A 34 23.84 2.65 -12.04
N GLU A 35 23.56 3.34 -10.93
CA GLU A 35 23.76 2.79 -9.59
C GLU A 35 22.94 1.51 -9.39
N LYS A 36 21.67 1.51 -9.77
CA LYS A 36 20.80 0.32 -9.72
C LYS A 36 21.37 -0.82 -10.58
N ASN A 37 21.85 -0.51 -11.79
CA ASN A 37 22.41 -1.49 -12.72
C ASN A 37 23.74 -2.10 -12.24
N LEU A 38 24.56 -1.35 -11.48
CA LEU A 38 25.82 -1.85 -10.91
C LEU A 38 25.61 -2.99 -9.92
N ASN A 39 24.45 -3.04 -9.26
CA ASN A 39 24.11 -4.07 -8.28
C ASN A 39 23.58 -5.37 -8.93
N LEU A 40 23.44 -5.41 -10.26
CA LEU A 40 22.99 -6.60 -10.98
C LEU A 40 24.15 -7.52 -11.38
N SER A 41 23.85 -8.80 -11.53
CA SER A 41 24.78 -9.76 -12.13
C SER A 41 25.06 -9.40 -13.60
N GLU A 42 26.23 -9.77 -14.13
CA GLU A 42 26.64 -9.44 -15.52
C GLU A 42 25.59 -9.86 -16.57
N LYS A 43 24.89 -10.97 -16.35
CA LYS A 43 23.84 -11.47 -17.27
C LYS A 43 22.56 -10.62 -17.26
N GLN A 44 22.35 -9.84 -16.20
CA GLN A 44 21.15 -9.02 -15.99
C GLN A 44 21.39 -7.53 -16.25
N LYS A 45 22.65 -7.11 -16.39
CA LYS A 45 22.98 -5.71 -16.66
C LYS A 45 22.30 -5.22 -17.93
N LEU A 46 21.75 -4.03 -17.83
CA LEU A 46 21.19 -3.28 -18.95
C LEU A 46 22.32 -2.62 -19.74
N GLU A 47 22.14 -2.56 -21.05
CA GLU A 47 23.01 -1.82 -21.97
C GLU A 47 22.88 -0.31 -21.75
N ASP A 48 23.94 0.43 -22.08
CA ASP A 48 24.02 1.88 -21.87
C ASP A 48 22.91 2.66 -22.58
N ASP A 49 22.56 2.22 -23.80
CA ASP A 49 21.50 2.85 -24.60
C ASP A 49 20.12 2.71 -23.94
N LEU A 50 19.85 1.52 -23.37
CA LEU A 50 18.61 1.27 -22.65
C LEU A 50 18.56 2.06 -21.33
N ILE A 51 19.69 2.20 -20.63
CA ILE A 51 19.77 3.06 -19.44
C ILE A 51 19.36 4.49 -19.80
N LYS A 52 19.93 5.07 -20.87
CA LYS A 52 19.59 6.43 -21.32
C LYS A 52 18.10 6.56 -21.66
N LYS A 53 17.53 5.62 -22.42
CA LYS A 53 16.10 5.61 -22.76
C LYS A 53 15.21 5.54 -21.52
N LYS A 54 15.51 4.64 -20.57
CA LYS A 54 14.77 4.53 -19.31
C LYS A 54 14.92 5.79 -18.45
N SER A 55 16.08 6.44 -18.45
CA SER A 55 16.28 7.69 -17.72
C SER A 55 15.50 8.87 -18.30
N VAL A 56 15.38 8.98 -19.62
CA VAL A 56 14.45 9.95 -20.27
C VAL A 56 13.02 9.65 -19.85
N GLY A 57 12.62 8.38 -19.94
CA GLY A 57 11.29 7.94 -19.56
C GLY A 57 10.93 8.24 -18.10
N LEU A 58 11.85 7.96 -17.17
CA LEU A 58 11.70 8.26 -15.75
C LEU A 58 11.55 9.77 -15.54
N SER A 59 12.45 10.56 -16.12
CA SER A 59 12.42 12.03 -16.00
C SER A 59 11.09 12.62 -16.47
N SER A 60 10.60 12.15 -17.63
CA SER A 60 9.34 12.61 -18.22
C SER A 60 8.12 12.20 -17.39
N ALA A 61 8.09 10.96 -16.87
CA ALA A 61 7.01 10.49 -16.01
C ALA A 61 6.96 11.26 -14.68
N ILE A 62 8.11 11.55 -14.08
CA ILE A 62 8.20 12.40 -12.87
C ILE A 62 7.72 13.82 -13.16
N GLU A 63 8.15 14.42 -14.27
CA GLU A 63 7.71 15.76 -14.65
C GLU A 63 6.18 15.82 -14.82
N SER A 64 5.61 14.82 -15.49
CA SER A 64 4.16 14.69 -15.67
C SER A 64 3.43 14.51 -14.34
N ALA A 65 3.93 13.63 -13.47
CA ALA A 65 3.36 13.40 -12.15
C ALA A 65 3.34 14.68 -11.32
N LEU A 66 4.45 15.43 -11.28
CA LEU A 66 4.55 16.70 -10.56
C LEU A 66 3.69 17.79 -11.19
N GLY A 67 3.53 17.81 -12.51
CA GLY A 67 2.63 18.72 -13.22
C GLY A 67 1.19 18.56 -12.76
N PHE A 68 0.71 17.31 -12.65
CA PHE A 68 -0.61 17.02 -12.09
C PHE A 68 -0.66 17.32 -10.59
N TRP A 69 0.36 16.98 -9.81
CA TRP A 69 0.31 17.18 -8.36
C TRP A 69 0.26 18.67 -7.97
N ASN A 70 1.04 19.50 -8.66
CA ASN A 70 1.16 20.93 -8.41
C ASN A 70 0.08 21.78 -9.06
N SER A 71 -0.84 21.20 -9.83
CA SER A 71 -1.95 21.96 -10.40
C SER A 71 -2.77 22.58 -9.27
N SER A 72 -2.75 23.91 -9.14
CA SER A 72 -3.56 24.64 -8.19
C SER A 72 -5.02 24.43 -8.54
N SER A 73 -5.73 23.66 -7.73
CA SER A 73 -7.15 23.44 -7.89
C SER A 73 -7.85 23.62 -6.56
N GLU A 74 -8.78 24.56 -6.53
CA GLU A 74 -9.59 24.84 -5.34
C GLU A 74 -10.74 23.83 -5.18
N SER A 75 -11.14 23.14 -6.24
CA SER A 75 -12.29 22.25 -6.20
C SER A 75 -11.91 20.78 -5.98
N LEU A 76 -12.67 20.10 -5.14
CA LEU A 76 -12.41 18.71 -4.74
C LEU A 76 -12.36 17.75 -5.93
N ASN A 77 -13.26 17.90 -6.91
CA ASN A 77 -13.33 17.07 -8.11
C ASN A 77 -12.04 17.14 -8.95
N ALA A 78 -11.48 18.34 -9.12
CA ALA A 78 -10.26 18.53 -9.88
C ALA A 78 -9.02 18.09 -9.08
N LYS A 79 -9.04 18.20 -7.74
CA LYS A 79 -8.04 17.57 -6.88
C LYS A 79 -8.05 16.04 -7.00
N VAL A 80 -9.21 15.39 -6.97
CA VAL A 80 -9.34 13.94 -7.20
C VAL A 80 -8.69 13.53 -8.53
N LEU A 81 -9.02 14.24 -9.61
CA LEU A 81 -8.50 13.93 -10.94
C LEU A 81 -6.99 14.13 -11.04
N SER A 82 -6.49 15.24 -10.51
CA SER A 82 -5.07 15.52 -10.55
C SER A 82 -4.27 14.49 -9.77
N ARG A 83 -4.73 14.08 -8.57
CA ARG A 83 -4.08 13.01 -7.78
C ARG A 83 -4.13 11.65 -8.45
N TYR A 84 -5.25 11.33 -9.11
CA TYR A 84 -5.35 10.10 -9.88
C TYR A 84 -4.29 10.03 -10.99
N TYR A 85 -4.22 11.06 -11.84
CA TYR A 85 -3.25 11.08 -12.94
C TYR A 85 -1.81 11.20 -12.43
N ALA A 86 -1.58 11.92 -11.34
CA ALA A 86 -0.27 12.02 -10.73
C ALA A 86 0.22 10.64 -10.22
N LEU A 87 -0.62 9.91 -9.48
CA LEU A 87 -0.28 8.56 -9.02
C LEU A 87 -0.07 7.59 -10.18
N LEU A 88 -0.92 7.65 -11.22
CA LEU A 88 -0.73 6.86 -12.43
C LEU A 88 0.67 7.10 -13.04
N GLN A 89 1.08 8.36 -13.18
CA GLN A 89 2.42 8.69 -13.69
C GLN A 89 3.55 8.23 -12.75
N LEU A 90 3.35 8.27 -11.44
CA LEU A 90 4.33 7.73 -10.49
C LEU A 90 4.47 6.21 -10.62
N THR A 91 3.39 5.47 -10.84
CA THR A 91 3.49 4.01 -11.08
C THR A 91 4.21 3.68 -12.39
N ILE A 92 4.02 4.49 -13.44
CA ILE A 92 4.81 4.41 -14.68
C ILE A 92 6.29 4.68 -14.39
N ALA A 93 6.58 5.74 -13.62
CA ALA A 93 7.94 6.09 -13.22
C ALA A 93 8.62 4.93 -12.45
N GLU A 94 7.91 4.25 -11.55
CA GLU A 94 8.42 3.07 -10.86
C GLU A 94 8.78 1.95 -11.83
N GLN A 95 7.88 1.59 -12.75
CA GLN A 95 8.15 0.54 -13.75
C GLN A 95 9.34 0.87 -14.65
N VAL A 96 9.40 2.11 -15.15
CA VAL A 96 10.50 2.59 -16.01
C VAL A 96 11.81 2.63 -15.21
N SER A 97 11.77 2.95 -13.91
CA SER A 97 12.98 2.97 -13.09
C SER A 97 13.50 1.57 -12.72
N SER A 98 12.68 0.53 -12.87
CA SER A 98 13.07 -0.82 -12.48
C SER A 98 14.09 -1.41 -13.44
N VAL A 99 15.23 -1.84 -12.88
CA VAL A 99 16.29 -2.53 -13.65
C VAL A 99 16.05 -4.03 -13.78
N LYS A 100 15.00 -4.57 -13.15
CA LYS A 100 14.58 -5.97 -13.29
C LYS A 100 13.91 -6.27 -14.64
N ASN A 101 13.44 -5.24 -15.34
CA ASN A 101 12.82 -5.36 -16.66
C ASN A 101 13.58 -4.54 -17.71
N LYS A 102 13.38 -4.89 -18.98
CA LYS A 102 13.97 -4.20 -20.14
C LYS A 102 12.99 -3.25 -20.84
N ASP A 103 11.90 -2.89 -20.17
CA ASP A 103 10.87 -2.06 -20.74
C ASP A 103 11.19 -0.59 -20.48
N ASP A 104 11.10 0.21 -21.54
CA ASP A 104 11.22 1.65 -21.50
C ASP A 104 9.83 2.30 -21.46
N LEU A 105 9.78 3.64 -21.47
CA LEU A 105 8.53 4.38 -21.37
C LEU A 105 7.57 4.02 -22.51
N GLU A 106 8.05 3.87 -23.75
CA GLU A 106 7.20 3.57 -24.90
C GLU A 106 6.47 2.23 -24.69
N LYS A 107 7.20 1.18 -24.29
CA LYS A 107 6.59 -0.14 -24.02
C LYS A 107 5.60 -0.10 -22.86
N ILE A 108 5.93 0.63 -21.79
CA ILE A 108 5.05 0.75 -20.63
C ILE A 108 3.78 1.53 -21.00
N GLN A 109 3.90 2.62 -21.77
CA GLN A 109 2.77 3.43 -22.21
C GLN A 109 1.79 2.66 -23.11
N ARG A 110 2.25 1.70 -23.92
CA ARG A 110 1.34 0.82 -24.67
C ARG A 110 0.33 0.13 -23.76
N HIS A 111 0.68 -0.20 -22.51
CA HIS A 111 -0.29 -0.74 -21.57
C HIS A 111 -1.35 0.28 -21.15
N THR A 112 -1.02 1.56 -21.07
CA THR A 112 -2.01 2.62 -20.79
C THR A 112 -2.95 2.88 -21.97
N GLU A 113 -2.48 2.68 -23.21
CA GLU A 113 -3.29 2.83 -24.43
C GLU A 113 -4.44 1.81 -24.52
N PHE A 114 -4.24 0.59 -24.00
CA PHE A 114 -5.28 -0.43 -23.88
C PHE A 114 -6.25 -0.19 -22.70
N GLY A 115 -6.16 0.97 -22.05
CA GLY A 115 -6.90 1.34 -20.85
C GLY A 115 -6.11 1.14 -19.56
N HIS A 116 -6.64 1.64 -18.46
CA HIS A 116 -5.90 1.68 -17.19
C HIS A 116 -5.88 0.32 -16.46
N GLY A 117 -6.54 -0.71 -16.99
CA GLY A 117 -6.57 -2.07 -16.43
C GLY A 117 -7.53 -2.26 -15.24
N LEU A 118 -8.34 -1.25 -14.97
CA LEU A 118 -9.43 -1.28 -13.99
C LEU A 118 -10.75 -0.96 -14.70
N GLY A 119 -11.85 -1.43 -14.12
CA GLY A 119 -13.20 -1.06 -14.52
C GLY A 119 -14.12 -0.94 -13.32
N ILE A 120 -15.22 -0.22 -13.51
CA ILE A 120 -16.26 0.00 -12.49
C ILE A 120 -17.54 -0.71 -12.89
N ILE A 121 -18.23 -1.30 -11.91
CA ILE A 121 -19.61 -1.76 -12.02
C ILE A 121 -20.38 -1.42 -10.74
N ARG A 122 -21.71 -1.24 -10.85
CA ARG A 122 -22.56 -0.87 -9.71
C ARG A 122 -23.66 -1.90 -9.49
N ASN A 123 -23.94 -2.23 -8.22
CA ASN A 123 -25.14 -2.95 -7.82
C ASN A 123 -26.24 -1.97 -7.40
N LEU A 124 -27.16 -1.59 -8.28
CA LEU A 124 -28.16 -0.55 -7.98
C LEU A 124 -29.15 -0.90 -6.86
N LYS A 125 -29.08 -2.11 -6.28
CA LYS A 125 -29.90 -2.52 -5.12
C LYS A 125 -29.33 -2.10 -3.77
N ASP A 126 -28.02 -1.86 -3.70
CA ASP A 126 -27.34 -1.47 -2.47
C ASP A 126 -27.09 0.05 -2.42
N SER A 127 -26.78 0.58 -1.24
CA SER A 127 -26.40 2.00 -1.05
C SER A 127 -24.93 2.24 -1.41
N PHE A 128 -24.62 3.49 -1.75
CA PHE A 128 -23.24 3.95 -1.92
C PHE A 128 -22.57 4.13 -0.54
N PRO A 129 -21.25 3.90 -0.37
CA PRO A 129 -20.26 3.43 -1.35
C PRO A 129 -20.20 1.90 -1.54
N LYS A 130 -20.97 1.12 -0.76
CA LYS A 130 -20.97 -0.35 -0.81
C LYS A 130 -21.35 -0.91 -2.18
N ASN A 131 -22.23 -0.23 -2.90
CA ASN A 131 -22.70 -0.64 -4.21
C ASN A 131 -21.73 -0.35 -5.37
N PHE A 132 -20.61 0.30 -5.10
CA PHE A 132 -19.68 0.79 -6.12
C PHE A 132 -18.45 -0.10 -6.16
N PHE A 133 -18.35 -0.94 -7.19
CA PHE A 133 -17.30 -1.95 -7.29
C PHE A 133 -16.27 -1.60 -8.34
N VAL A 134 -15.00 -1.80 -7.99
CA VAL A 134 -13.89 -1.88 -8.94
C VAL A 134 -13.57 -3.34 -9.23
N PHE A 135 -13.20 -3.62 -10.47
CA PHE A 135 -12.68 -4.92 -10.88
C PHE A 135 -11.42 -4.74 -11.73
N ILE A 136 -10.58 -5.77 -11.72
CA ILE A 136 -9.31 -5.77 -12.43
C ILE A 136 -9.48 -6.45 -13.78
N LEU A 137 -8.97 -5.84 -14.85
CA LEU A 137 -8.93 -6.44 -16.18
C LEU A 137 -7.60 -7.15 -16.40
N ARG A 138 -7.60 -8.24 -17.19
CA ARG A 138 -6.37 -8.93 -17.63
C ARG A 138 -5.63 -8.17 -18.75
N SER A 139 -5.77 -6.87 -18.78
CA SER A 139 -5.17 -5.95 -19.73
C SER A 139 -4.92 -4.62 -19.05
N GLY A 140 -4.25 -3.71 -19.75
CA GLY A 140 -4.06 -2.35 -19.26
C GLY A 140 -2.93 -2.20 -18.24
N HIS A 141 -2.75 -0.95 -17.81
CA HIS A 141 -1.65 -0.56 -16.92
C HIS A 141 -1.66 -1.25 -15.56
N PHE A 142 -2.79 -1.25 -14.84
CA PHE A 142 -2.88 -1.84 -13.49
C PHE A 142 -2.42 -3.30 -13.45
N TYR A 143 -2.83 -4.10 -14.45
CA TYR A 143 -2.43 -5.50 -14.54
C TYR A 143 -0.93 -5.67 -14.80
N SER A 144 -0.39 -4.87 -15.72
CA SER A 144 1.06 -4.86 -16.01
C SER A 144 1.87 -4.41 -14.78
N PHE A 145 1.41 -3.38 -14.10
CA PHE A 145 2.04 -2.85 -12.90
C PHE A 145 2.05 -3.87 -11.76
N SER A 146 0.92 -4.50 -11.46
CA SER A 146 0.84 -5.56 -10.44
C SER A 146 1.83 -6.70 -10.73
N LYS A 147 1.95 -7.13 -12.00
CA LYS A 147 2.92 -8.14 -12.40
C LYS A 147 4.37 -7.68 -12.20
N SER A 148 4.67 -6.41 -12.41
CA SER A 148 6.02 -5.86 -12.18
C SER A 148 6.41 -5.80 -10.70
N LEU A 149 5.43 -5.92 -9.80
CA LEU A 149 5.60 -6.07 -8.36
C LEU A 149 5.65 -7.54 -7.93
N ASP A 150 5.84 -8.47 -8.88
CA ASP A 150 5.85 -9.91 -8.66
C ASP A 150 4.51 -10.47 -8.11
N LEU A 151 3.39 -9.74 -8.28
CA LEU A 151 2.04 -10.19 -7.88
C LEU A 151 1.34 -10.94 -9.02
N ASN A 152 0.90 -12.18 -8.74
CA ASN A 152 0.09 -12.96 -9.67
C ASN A 152 -1.41 -12.78 -9.40
N ILE A 153 -2.02 -11.89 -10.19
CA ILE A 153 -3.44 -11.51 -10.08
C ILE A 153 -4.31 -12.08 -11.23
N LYS A 154 -3.81 -13.09 -11.95
CA LYS A 154 -4.46 -13.62 -13.16
C LYS A 154 -5.87 -14.19 -12.88
N ASP A 155 -6.01 -14.90 -11.77
CA ASP A 155 -7.22 -15.58 -11.29
C ASP A 155 -8.27 -14.63 -10.69
N ILE A 156 -7.82 -13.49 -10.15
CA ILE A 156 -8.70 -12.44 -9.63
C ILE A 156 -9.02 -11.35 -10.68
N SER A 157 -8.61 -11.54 -11.93
CA SER A 157 -8.80 -10.59 -13.03
C SER A 157 -9.78 -11.10 -14.08
N PHE A 158 -10.56 -10.17 -14.65
CA PHE A 158 -11.52 -10.43 -15.71
C PHE A 158 -10.86 -10.33 -17.09
N GLU A 159 -11.08 -11.31 -17.95
CA GLU A 159 -10.58 -11.26 -19.34
C GLU A 159 -11.30 -10.22 -20.20
N ARG A 160 -12.57 -9.94 -19.88
CA ARG A 160 -13.41 -8.98 -20.56
C ARG A 160 -14.17 -8.14 -19.55
N ARG A 161 -14.46 -6.90 -19.92
CA ARG A 161 -15.27 -5.98 -19.11
C ARG A 161 -16.68 -6.57 -18.91
N PRO A 162 -17.11 -6.84 -17.67
CA PRO A 162 -18.49 -7.19 -17.40
C PRO A 162 -19.44 -6.06 -17.80
N ARG A 163 -20.64 -6.41 -18.28
CA ARG A 163 -21.64 -5.44 -18.74
C ARG A 163 -22.66 -5.05 -17.67
N ASP A 164 -23.11 -6.02 -16.88
CA ASP A 164 -24.10 -5.83 -15.81
C ASP A 164 -23.73 -6.65 -14.58
N TYR A 165 -24.01 -6.09 -13.39
CA TYR A 165 -23.67 -6.70 -12.11
C TYR A 165 -24.33 -8.07 -11.91
N ASN A 166 -25.58 -8.25 -12.34
CA ASN A 166 -26.31 -9.49 -12.12
C ASN A 166 -25.77 -10.64 -12.98
N SER A 167 -25.15 -10.32 -14.12
CA SER A 167 -24.56 -11.27 -15.05
C SER A 167 -23.14 -11.74 -14.70
N ILE A 168 -22.54 -11.17 -13.65
CA ILE A 168 -21.20 -11.59 -13.20
C ILE A 168 -21.33 -12.90 -12.43
N GLU A 169 -20.63 -13.94 -12.89
CA GLU A 169 -20.56 -15.22 -12.19
C GLU A 169 -19.63 -15.14 -10.97
N ASN A 170 -18.44 -14.56 -11.15
CA ASN A 170 -17.38 -14.49 -10.16
C ASN A 170 -17.40 -13.15 -9.39
N LYS A 171 -18.51 -12.88 -8.68
CA LYS A 171 -18.73 -11.63 -7.93
C LYS A 171 -17.73 -11.42 -6.79
N GLU A 172 -17.15 -12.49 -6.28
CA GLU A 172 -16.09 -12.46 -5.28
C GLU A 172 -14.83 -11.72 -5.76
N ASN A 173 -14.63 -11.56 -7.07
CA ASN A 173 -13.52 -10.76 -7.64
C ASN A 173 -13.84 -9.26 -7.76
N LEU A 174 -15.01 -8.83 -7.29
CA LEU A 174 -15.37 -7.42 -7.20
C LEU A 174 -14.92 -6.85 -5.87
N ILE A 175 -14.41 -5.63 -5.88
CA ILE A 175 -13.89 -4.96 -4.68
C ILE A 175 -14.70 -3.69 -4.49
N SER A 176 -15.39 -3.56 -3.35
CA SER A 176 -16.19 -2.36 -3.09
C SER A 176 -15.30 -1.16 -2.78
N LEU A 177 -15.74 0.05 -3.16
CA LEU A 177 -15.05 1.29 -2.79
C LEU A 177 -15.00 1.47 -1.26
N LEU A 178 -16.03 1.00 -0.57
CA LEU A 178 -16.09 0.92 0.88
C LEU A 178 -14.89 0.14 1.45
N ASP A 179 -14.66 -1.10 0.97
CA ASP A 179 -13.57 -1.94 1.45
C ASP A 179 -12.19 -1.35 1.13
N LEU A 180 -12.05 -0.69 -0.03
CA LEU A 180 -10.81 0.00 -0.35
C LEU A 180 -10.45 1.08 0.67
N PHE A 181 -11.41 1.91 1.10
CA PHE A 181 -11.17 2.90 2.14
C PHE A 181 -10.80 2.25 3.47
N ARG A 182 -11.49 1.17 3.85
CA ARG A 182 -11.22 0.41 5.08
C ARG A 182 -9.81 -0.19 5.13
N CYS A 183 -9.19 -0.45 3.97
CA CYS A 183 -7.83 -0.95 3.87
C CYS A 183 -6.73 0.10 4.02
N VAL A 184 -7.05 1.41 4.04
CA VAL A 184 -6.05 2.49 4.18
C VAL A 184 -5.73 2.69 5.68
N PRO A 185 -4.50 2.38 6.14
CA PRO A 185 -4.18 2.43 7.57
C PRO A 185 -4.31 3.81 8.19
N GLU A 186 -4.00 4.87 7.45
CA GLU A 186 -4.15 6.26 7.93
C GLU A 186 -5.61 6.70 8.08
N LEU A 187 -6.57 5.96 7.52
CA LEU A 187 -7.99 6.24 7.72
C LEU A 187 -8.56 5.47 8.92
N GLN A 188 -7.85 4.49 9.47
CA GLN A 188 -8.32 3.60 10.54
C GLN A 188 -9.08 4.35 11.66
N PRO A 189 -8.60 5.51 12.17
CA PRO A 189 -9.27 6.22 13.26
C PRO A 189 -10.63 6.85 12.89
N VAL A 190 -10.93 7.01 11.61
CA VAL A 190 -12.13 7.72 11.13
C VAL A 190 -13.07 6.83 10.31
N ILE A 191 -12.69 5.58 10.00
CA ILE A 191 -13.51 4.68 9.17
C ILE A 191 -14.89 4.46 9.79
N ASN A 192 -14.99 4.18 11.09
CA ASN A 192 -16.28 3.91 11.71
C ASN A 192 -17.20 5.14 11.66
N ASP A 193 -16.67 6.31 11.96
CA ASP A 193 -17.42 7.56 11.96
C ASP A 193 -18.01 7.91 10.60
N TYR A 194 -17.26 7.67 9.52
CA TYR A 194 -17.70 8.02 8.16
C TYR A 194 -18.47 6.90 7.46
N LEU A 195 -18.20 5.63 7.75
CA LEU A 195 -18.71 4.50 6.98
C LEU A 195 -19.56 3.53 7.79
N ASN A 196 -19.59 3.67 9.11
CA ASN A 196 -20.25 2.76 10.05
C ASN A 196 -19.85 1.29 9.81
N GLU A 197 -18.56 1.08 9.59
CA GLU A 197 -17.93 -0.18 9.26
C GLU A 197 -16.59 -0.31 9.99
N LEU A 198 -16.14 -1.55 10.23
CA LEU A 198 -14.86 -1.80 10.92
C LEU A 198 -13.68 -1.72 9.95
N PRO A 199 -12.48 -1.28 10.37
CA PRO A 199 -11.32 -1.19 9.48
C PRO A 199 -10.86 -2.57 8.98
N LEU A 200 -10.21 -2.57 7.82
CA LEU A 200 -9.54 -3.72 7.19
C LEU A 200 -8.01 -3.55 7.22
N SER A 201 -7.52 -2.77 8.19
CA SER A 201 -6.12 -2.61 8.50
C SER A 201 -5.97 -2.40 10.01
N PHE A 202 -4.86 -2.88 10.57
CA PHE A 202 -4.63 -2.87 12.01
C PHE A 202 -3.19 -2.54 12.32
N GLN A 203 -2.97 -1.67 13.30
CA GLN A 203 -1.65 -1.48 13.89
C GLN A 203 -1.21 -2.78 14.56
N ILE A 204 0.06 -3.13 14.35
CA ILE A 204 0.65 -4.32 14.92
C ILE A 204 1.96 -4.00 15.64
N SER A 205 2.22 -4.77 16.69
CA SER A 205 3.49 -4.70 17.41
C SER A 205 3.97 -6.07 17.84
N TYR A 206 5.25 -6.15 18.16
CA TYR A 206 5.83 -7.39 18.67
C TYR A 206 5.42 -7.59 20.14
N ASN A 207 4.81 -8.74 20.44
CA ASN A 207 4.41 -9.07 21.80
C ASN A 207 5.50 -9.88 22.52
N ASN A 208 5.96 -9.35 23.67
CA ASN A 208 6.98 -9.97 24.52
C ASN A 208 6.41 -10.71 25.74
N SER A 209 5.15 -10.52 26.12
CA SER A 209 4.57 -11.08 27.35
C SER A 209 4.45 -12.60 27.25
N LYS A 210 3.91 -13.13 26.15
CA LYS A 210 3.74 -14.58 25.95
C LYS A 210 5.05 -15.35 25.87
N LYS A 211 6.09 -14.81 25.23
CA LYS A 211 7.43 -15.42 25.22
C LYS A 211 8.05 -15.54 26.61
N ARG A 212 7.75 -14.61 27.53
CA ARG A 212 8.23 -14.71 28.93
C ARG A 212 7.48 -15.81 29.69
N ILE A 213 6.20 -16.02 29.39
CA ILE A 213 5.39 -17.08 29.98
C ILE A 213 5.84 -18.45 29.44
N GLU A 214 6.02 -18.59 28.12
CA GLU A 214 6.56 -19.83 27.52
C GLU A 214 7.99 -20.13 27.98
N ALA A 215 8.88 -19.13 28.04
CA ALA A 215 10.25 -19.33 28.54
C ALA A 215 10.28 -19.71 30.03
N ARG A 216 9.37 -19.18 30.85
CA ARG A 216 9.21 -19.61 32.25
C ARG A 216 8.71 -21.05 32.33
N ASN A 217 7.70 -21.41 31.55
CA ASN A 217 7.15 -22.77 31.55
C ASN A 217 8.18 -23.80 31.04
N LYS A 218 9.00 -23.41 30.06
CA LYS A 218 10.08 -24.25 29.51
C LYS A 218 11.26 -24.38 30.48
N ALA A 219 11.61 -23.33 31.22
CA ALA A 219 12.63 -23.39 32.28
C ALA A 219 12.22 -24.29 33.47
N VAL A 220 10.92 -24.43 33.74
CA VAL A 220 10.39 -25.37 34.74
C VAL A 220 10.44 -26.83 34.25
N LEU A 221 10.38 -27.06 32.93
CA LEU A 221 10.44 -28.39 32.30
C LEU A 221 11.89 -28.84 31.99
N GLU A 222 12.79 -27.92 31.68
CA GLU A 222 14.21 -28.20 31.35
C GLU A 222 15.07 -28.57 32.58
N ASP A 223 14.54 -28.45 33.80
CA ASP A 223 15.16 -28.97 35.03
C ASP A 223 15.00 -30.51 35.16
N ALA A 224 14.30 -31.16 34.22
CA ALA A 224 13.95 -32.58 34.29
C ALA A 224 14.56 -33.49 33.19
N THR A 225 15.23 -32.98 32.16
CA THR A 225 15.83 -33.85 31.11
C THR A 225 17.09 -33.29 30.48
N SER A 226 18.08 -34.18 30.36
CA SER A 226 19.43 -33.97 29.82
C SER A 226 19.48 -33.45 28.39
N LYS A 227 20.45 -32.56 28.15
CA LYS A 227 20.82 -31.96 26.86
C LYS A 227 21.28 -33.02 25.85
N GLU A 228 20.46 -33.33 24.86
CA GLU A 228 20.91 -33.97 23.62
C GLU A 228 20.41 -33.22 22.38
N ASN A 229 21.37 -32.96 21.48
CA ASN A 229 21.25 -32.56 20.06
C ASN A 229 20.01 -31.76 19.66
N GLN A 230 19.96 -30.48 20.06
CA GLN A 230 19.01 -29.54 19.48
C GLN A 230 19.47 -29.12 18.08
N SER A 231 18.92 -29.76 17.05
CA SER A 231 18.92 -29.20 15.70
C SER A 231 18.24 -27.82 15.77
N VAL A 232 18.91 -26.79 15.27
CA VAL A 232 18.34 -25.43 15.22
C VAL A 232 17.01 -25.50 14.44
N PRO A 233 15.88 -25.06 15.03
CA PRO A 233 14.59 -25.05 14.35
C PRO A 233 14.68 -24.25 13.05
N LYS A 234 14.14 -24.79 11.95
CA LYS A 234 14.07 -24.06 10.66
C LYS A 234 13.04 -22.93 10.69
N GLU A 235 12.06 -23.02 11.58
CA GLU A 235 10.98 -22.05 11.75
C GLU A 235 10.88 -21.59 13.21
N LYS A 236 10.36 -20.39 13.39
CA LYS A 236 10.15 -19.74 14.68
C LYS A 236 8.79 -19.06 14.69
N THR A 237 8.07 -19.21 15.81
CA THR A 237 6.84 -18.47 16.07
C THR A 237 7.15 -17.16 16.77
N THR A 238 6.53 -16.08 16.27
CA THR A 238 6.54 -14.78 16.89
C THR A 238 5.11 -14.36 17.19
N TYR A 239 4.90 -13.84 18.41
CA TYR A 239 3.62 -13.30 18.83
C TYR A 239 3.49 -11.85 18.39
N ILE A 240 2.38 -11.56 17.72
CA ILE A 240 2.06 -10.24 17.17
C ILE A 240 0.82 -9.74 17.88
N SER A 241 0.93 -8.57 18.50
CA SER A 241 -0.22 -7.83 19.01
C SER A 241 -0.91 -7.11 17.85
N LEU A 242 -2.23 -7.21 17.78
CA LEU A 242 -3.10 -6.36 16.97
C LEU A 242 -3.79 -5.37 17.91
N ILE A 243 -3.62 -4.08 17.63
CA ILE A 243 -4.14 -2.98 18.45
C ILE A 243 -5.45 -2.50 17.81
N PRO A 244 -6.60 -2.71 18.46
CA PRO A 244 -7.88 -2.21 17.97
C PRO A 244 -7.98 -0.69 18.23
N GLU A 245 -8.57 0.03 17.28
CA GLU A 245 -8.88 1.47 17.42
C GLU A 245 -10.32 1.70 17.94
N SER A 246 -11.11 0.62 18.12
CA SER A 246 -12.49 0.68 18.59
C SER A 246 -12.84 -0.58 19.39
N GLU A 247 -13.72 -0.43 20.39
CA GLU A 247 -14.25 -1.53 21.20
C GLU A 247 -15.10 -2.52 20.38
N GLU A 248 -15.61 -2.08 19.23
CA GLU A 248 -16.40 -2.90 18.30
C GLU A 248 -15.57 -3.97 17.59
N ILE A 249 -14.23 -3.84 17.58
CA ILE A 249 -13.34 -4.88 17.04
C ILE A 249 -13.35 -6.06 18.00
N THR A 250 -13.93 -7.18 17.55
CA THR A 250 -14.03 -8.41 18.33
C THR A 250 -13.05 -9.48 17.84
N LEU A 251 -12.84 -10.50 18.67
CA LEU A 251 -12.05 -11.67 18.30
C LEU A 251 -12.67 -12.44 17.12
N GLU A 252 -14.00 -12.52 17.06
CA GLU A 252 -14.73 -13.17 15.95
C GLU A 252 -14.50 -12.42 14.64
N TYR A 253 -14.58 -11.09 14.67
CA TYR A 253 -14.28 -10.25 13.51
C TYR A 253 -12.86 -10.50 13.01
N LEU A 254 -11.85 -10.43 13.88
CA LEU A 254 -10.45 -10.64 13.48
C LEU A 254 -10.18 -12.05 12.93
N ASN A 255 -10.75 -13.09 13.53
CA ASN A 255 -10.61 -14.46 13.03
C ASN A 255 -11.38 -14.70 11.72
N GLY A 256 -12.41 -13.89 11.43
CA GLY A 256 -13.10 -13.90 10.14
C GLY A 256 -12.30 -13.27 9.00
N LEU A 257 -11.24 -12.52 9.32
CA LEU A 257 -10.35 -11.92 8.33
C LEU A 257 -9.27 -12.91 7.91
N ASN A 258 -8.92 -12.90 6.63
CA ASN A 258 -7.82 -13.71 6.10
C ASN A 258 -6.44 -13.08 6.38
N LEU A 259 -6.17 -12.78 7.65
CA LEU A 259 -4.88 -12.27 8.10
C LEU A 259 -3.87 -13.43 8.16
N PRO A 260 -2.59 -13.20 7.84
CA PRO A 260 -1.53 -14.20 7.99
C PRO A 260 -1.11 -14.43 9.46
N ILE A 261 -1.97 -14.12 10.42
CA ILE A 261 -1.76 -14.30 11.87
C ILE A 261 -2.79 -15.33 12.36
N LYS A 262 -2.32 -16.38 13.03
CA LYS A 262 -3.16 -17.51 13.49
C LYS A 262 -3.40 -17.44 15.00
N ASN A 263 -4.34 -18.24 15.49
CA ASN A 263 -4.58 -18.43 16.93
C ASN A 263 -4.69 -17.09 17.69
N ILE A 264 -5.43 -16.14 17.10
CA ILE A 264 -5.65 -14.85 17.73
C ILE A 264 -6.45 -15.08 19.00
N GLU A 265 -6.04 -14.47 20.09
CA GLU A 265 -6.76 -14.44 21.36
C GLU A 265 -6.71 -13.05 21.99
N GLU A 266 -7.64 -12.76 22.88
CA GLU A 266 -7.67 -11.53 23.65
C GLU A 266 -6.63 -11.60 24.78
N ASP A 267 -5.69 -10.65 24.81
CA ASP A 267 -4.70 -10.51 25.88
C ASP A 267 -5.30 -9.61 26.97
N ARG A 268 -5.63 -10.22 28.12
CA ARG A 268 -6.24 -9.55 29.27
C ARG A 268 -5.21 -9.10 30.31
N ASP A 269 -3.92 -9.35 30.08
CA ASP A 269 -2.86 -9.07 31.04
C ASP A 269 -2.25 -7.66 30.87
N LEU A 270 -2.58 -6.94 29.79
CA LEU A 270 -2.03 -5.62 29.43
C LEU A 270 -2.99 -4.46 29.78
N GLY A 271 -3.45 -4.37 31.03
CA GLY A 271 -4.24 -3.24 31.53
C GLY A 271 -5.67 -3.16 30.97
N ASP A 272 -6.26 -1.96 30.98
CA ASP A 272 -7.64 -1.71 30.51
C ASP A 272 -7.76 -1.65 28.97
N GLU A 273 -6.64 -1.65 28.24
CA GLU A 273 -6.65 -1.61 26.77
C GLU A 273 -6.85 -3.02 26.20
N ARG A 274 -7.91 -3.19 25.40
CA ARG A 274 -8.20 -4.44 24.72
C ARG A 274 -7.14 -4.68 23.64
N ILE A 275 -6.26 -5.67 23.83
CA ILE A 275 -5.26 -6.05 22.83
C ILE A 275 -5.52 -7.48 22.38
N PHE A 276 -5.38 -7.75 21.08
CA PHE A 276 -5.44 -9.11 20.55
C PHE A 276 -4.04 -9.59 20.23
N VAL A 277 -3.74 -10.86 20.46
CA VAL A 277 -2.41 -11.42 20.22
C VAL A 277 -2.56 -12.72 19.47
N GLY A 278 -1.88 -12.81 18.33
CA GLY A 278 -1.82 -14.03 17.54
C GLY A 278 -0.41 -14.47 17.21
N GLU A 279 -0.32 -15.63 16.57
CA GLU A 279 0.90 -16.33 16.22
C GLU A 279 1.25 -16.14 14.75
N PHE A 280 2.49 -15.75 14.49
CA PHE A 280 3.05 -15.70 13.15
C PHE A 280 4.28 -16.61 13.06
N THR A 281 4.18 -17.66 12.24
CA THR A 281 5.28 -18.59 11.99
C THR A 281 6.08 -18.13 10.78
N HIS A 282 7.40 -18.02 10.95
CA HIS A 282 8.30 -17.59 9.90
C HIS A 282 9.64 -18.35 9.96
N SER A 283 10.48 -18.23 8.94
CA SER A 283 11.82 -18.83 8.97
C SER A 283 12.64 -18.31 10.15
N ALA A 284 13.41 -19.20 10.78
CA ALA A 284 14.29 -18.86 11.88
C ALA A 284 15.44 -17.91 11.46
N GLU A 285 15.72 -17.79 10.15
CA GLU A 285 16.76 -16.93 9.59
C GLU A 285 16.32 -15.47 9.47
N GLY A 286 15.95 -14.83 10.57
CA GLY A 286 15.67 -13.41 10.60
C GLY A 286 14.61 -13.00 11.61
N TYR A 287 14.13 -11.77 11.44
CA TYR A 287 13.04 -11.20 12.23
C TYR A 287 11.72 -11.27 11.46
N TRP A 288 10.61 -11.38 12.18
CA TRP A 288 9.26 -11.53 11.61
C TRP A 288 8.90 -10.43 10.60
N GLN A 289 9.39 -9.20 10.81
CA GLN A 289 9.15 -8.06 9.91
C GLN A 289 9.69 -8.27 8.49
N ARG A 290 10.57 -9.26 8.28
CA ARG A 290 11.06 -9.64 6.94
C ARG A 290 10.13 -10.57 6.19
N TYR A 291 9.22 -11.24 6.90
CA TYR A 291 8.36 -12.31 6.38
C TYR A 291 6.88 -11.94 6.43
N LEU A 292 6.51 -11.00 7.31
CA LEU A 292 5.17 -10.45 7.38
C LEU A 292 5.11 -9.18 6.51
N ASP A 293 4.17 -9.13 5.58
CA ASP A 293 3.92 -7.95 4.77
C ASP A 293 3.29 -6.85 5.63
N THR A 294 4.14 -5.95 6.12
CA THR A 294 3.73 -4.81 6.94
C THR A 294 3.84 -3.52 6.15
N TYR A 295 2.93 -2.60 6.44
CA TYR A 295 2.97 -1.24 5.95
C TYR A 295 3.36 -0.28 7.09
N LYS A 296 4.06 0.79 6.77
CA LYS A 296 4.34 1.88 7.70
C LYS A 296 4.51 3.17 6.92
N SER A 297 3.97 4.26 7.45
CA SER A 297 4.19 5.60 6.92
C SER A 297 4.57 6.58 8.03
N THR A 298 4.71 7.85 7.69
CA THR A 298 4.85 8.94 8.68
C THR A 298 3.53 9.27 9.40
N HIS A 299 2.41 8.71 8.94
CA HIS A 299 1.05 8.99 9.44
C HIS A 299 0.35 7.74 9.99
N SER A 300 1.00 6.58 9.93
CA SER A 300 0.51 5.32 10.49
C SER A 300 1.63 4.60 11.22
N GLY A 301 1.28 3.91 12.32
CA GLY A 301 2.14 2.90 12.93
C GLY A 301 2.48 1.77 11.95
N THR A 302 3.31 0.83 12.39
CA THR A 302 3.48 -0.42 11.64
C THR A 302 2.15 -1.16 11.65
N SER A 303 1.57 -1.35 10.47
CA SER A 303 0.24 -1.90 10.29
C SER A 303 0.26 -3.09 9.36
N ILE A 304 -0.73 -3.96 9.53
CA ILE A 304 -1.07 -5.02 8.58
C ILE A 304 -2.34 -4.62 7.83
N ILE A 305 -2.36 -4.85 6.52
CA ILE A 305 -3.52 -4.62 5.67
C ILE A 305 -4.13 -5.99 5.35
N VAL A 306 -5.44 -6.13 5.54
CA VAL A 306 -6.16 -7.35 5.14
C VAL A 306 -6.04 -7.48 3.62
N PRO A 307 -5.49 -8.59 3.09
CA PRO A 307 -5.27 -8.72 1.65
C PRO A 307 -6.60 -8.73 0.86
N ILE A 308 -6.80 -7.72 0.02
CA ILE A 308 -7.93 -7.66 -0.90
C ILE A 308 -7.84 -8.83 -1.89
N LEU A 309 -8.97 -9.52 -2.08
CA LEU A 309 -9.04 -10.76 -2.88
C LEU A 309 -7.98 -11.79 -2.48
N ASN A 310 -7.58 -11.80 -1.20
CA ASN A 310 -6.54 -12.66 -0.64
C ASN A 310 -5.14 -12.50 -1.27
N LYS A 311 -4.89 -11.38 -1.98
CA LYS A 311 -3.66 -11.20 -2.76
C LYS A 311 -3.07 -9.81 -2.73
N ILE A 312 -3.89 -8.76 -2.62
CA ILE A 312 -3.44 -7.38 -2.77
C ILE A 312 -3.44 -6.70 -1.41
N SER A 313 -2.25 -6.50 -0.85
CA SER A 313 -1.99 -5.67 0.34
C SER A 313 -1.06 -4.49 0.03
N ASP A 314 -0.60 -4.36 -1.22
CA ASP A 314 0.26 -3.25 -1.63
C ASP A 314 -0.51 -1.92 -1.57
N PRO A 315 -0.05 -0.94 -0.76
CA PRO A 315 -0.79 0.30 -0.53
C PRO A 315 -0.94 1.14 -1.81
N ILE A 316 0.06 1.14 -2.71
CA ILE A 316 -0.01 1.94 -3.94
C ILE A 316 -1.06 1.37 -4.90
N LEU A 317 -1.20 0.05 -4.98
CA LEU A 317 -2.29 -0.56 -5.74
C LEU A 317 -3.65 -0.18 -5.16
N ILE A 318 -3.81 -0.20 -3.84
CA ILE A 318 -5.06 0.20 -3.16
C ILE A 318 -5.40 1.66 -3.45
N HIS A 319 -4.45 2.57 -3.25
CA HIS A 319 -4.62 4.00 -3.54
C HIS A 319 -4.94 4.26 -5.01
N LEU A 320 -4.31 3.51 -5.94
CA LEU A 320 -4.60 3.61 -7.37
C LEU A 320 -6.03 3.17 -7.69
N MET A 321 -6.54 2.13 -7.03
CA MET A 321 -7.92 1.67 -7.19
C MET A 321 -8.94 2.66 -6.61
N ILE A 322 -8.66 3.25 -5.46
CA ILE A 322 -9.51 4.30 -4.85
C ILE A 322 -9.55 5.52 -5.77
N LEU A 323 -8.39 6.07 -6.13
CA LEU A 323 -8.33 7.27 -6.97
C LEU A 323 -8.89 7.02 -8.36
N TYR A 324 -8.73 5.81 -8.93
CA TYR A 324 -9.41 5.43 -10.17
C TYR A 324 -10.93 5.49 -9.99
N SER A 325 -11.47 4.86 -8.94
CA SER A 325 -12.90 4.82 -8.65
C SER A 325 -13.47 6.23 -8.48
N LEU A 326 -12.81 7.07 -7.67
CA LEU A 326 -13.18 8.47 -7.48
C LEU A 326 -13.09 9.26 -8.79
N SER A 327 -12.07 9.02 -9.62
CA SER A 327 -11.93 9.66 -10.94
C SER A 327 -13.10 9.35 -11.87
N ILE A 328 -13.70 8.16 -11.76
CA ILE A 328 -14.88 7.78 -12.55
C ILE A 328 -16.12 8.50 -12.01
N ILE A 329 -16.28 8.56 -10.69
CA ILE A 329 -17.40 9.26 -10.04
C ILE A 329 -17.43 10.73 -10.47
N VAL A 330 -16.33 11.46 -10.27
CA VAL A 330 -16.28 12.91 -10.55
C VAL A 330 -16.42 13.28 -12.03
N ARG A 331 -16.13 12.35 -12.96
CA ARG A 331 -16.23 12.60 -14.41
C ARG A 331 -17.54 12.17 -15.02
N TYR A 332 -18.11 11.08 -14.53
CA TYR A 332 -19.17 10.36 -15.25
C TYR A 332 -20.44 10.15 -14.43
N LEU A 333 -20.45 10.49 -13.14
CA LEU A 333 -21.59 10.28 -12.24
C LEU A 333 -21.93 11.58 -11.50
N PRO A 334 -22.44 12.61 -12.21
CA PRO A 334 -22.73 13.92 -11.64
C PRO A 334 -23.76 13.84 -10.49
N ASP A 335 -24.76 12.96 -10.59
CA ASP A 335 -25.78 12.81 -9.54
C ASP A 335 -25.17 12.31 -8.23
N ILE A 336 -24.34 11.26 -8.29
CA ILE A 336 -23.62 10.75 -7.10
C ILE A 336 -22.64 11.81 -6.58
N TRP A 337 -21.94 12.49 -7.47
CA TRP A 337 -21.00 13.52 -7.07
C TRP A 337 -21.69 14.68 -6.36
N TYR A 338 -22.88 15.09 -6.82
CA TYR A 338 -23.69 16.10 -6.15
C TYR A 338 -24.07 15.67 -4.73
N GLU A 339 -24.55 14.43 -4.56
CA GLU A 339 -24.86 13.89 -3.24
C GLU A 339 -23.64 13.88 -2.31
N ILE A 340 -22.45 13.54 -2.85
CA ILE A 340 -21.18 13.55 -2.09
C ILE A 340 -20.75 14.97 -1.73
N SER A 341 -20.93 15.95 -2.61
CA SER A 341 -20.41 17.30 -2.40
C SER A 341 -21.35 18.21 -1.61
N SER A 342 -22.66 17.95 -1.67
CA SER A 342 -23.67 18.89 -1.16
C SER A 342 -25.01 18.24 -0.76
N GLY A 343 -25.16 16.92 -0.91
CA GLY A 343 -26.40 16.20 -0.58
C GLY A 343 -26.23 15.30 0.64
N GLU A 344 -26.93 14.16 0.66
CA GLU A 344 -27.00 13.27 1.82
C GLU A 344 -25.71 12.46 2.06
N LEU A 345 -24.79 12.45 1.10
CA LEU A 345 -23.50 11.74 1.15
C LEU A 345 -22.33 12.67 1.49
N ASP A 346 -22.59 13.85 2.06
CA ASP A 346 -21.59 14.87 2.43
C ASP A 346 -20.49 14.35 3.38
N HIS A 347 -20.84 13.42 4.27
CA HIS A 347 -19.91 12.67 5.12
C HIS A 347 -18.88 11.90 4.28
N ILE A 348 -19.27 11.32 3.13
CA ILE A 348 -18.31 10.71 2.21
C ILE A 348 -17.45 11.76 1.52
N GLY A 349 -17.99 12.94 1.22
CA GLY A 349 -17.21 14.08 0.72
C GLY A 349 -16.09 14.47 1.68
N SER A 350 -16.42 14.57 2.97
CA SER A 350 -15.47 14.84 4.06
C SER A 350 -14.41 13.73 4.18
N LEU A 351 -14.81 12.46 4.07
CA LEU A 351 -13.87 11.33 4.04
C LEU A 351 -12.92 11.43 2.84
N ILE A 352 -13.41 11.80 1.66
CA ILE A 352 -12.57 11.98 0.46
C ILE A 352 -11.58 13.12 0.66
N GLU A 353 -11.98 14.24 1.26
CA GLU A 353 -11.08 15.35 1.59
C GLU A 353 -9.97 14.91 2.55
N TYR A 354 -10.35 14.21 3.63
CA TYR A 354 -9.40 13.63 4.58
C TYR A 354 -8.43 12.69 3.86
N TYR A 355 -8.96 11.75 3.06
CA TYR A 355 -8.17 10.80 2.28
C TYR A 355 -7.19 11.49 1.33
N LEU A 356 -7.60 12.54 0.62
CA LEU A 356 -6.70 13.28 -0.26
C LEU A 356 -5.60 14.01 0.50
N SER A 357 -5.87 14.48 1.72
CA SER A 357 -4.85 15.03 2.62
C SER A 357 -3.81 13.96 3.01
N ILE A 358 -4.24 12.72 3.25
CA ILE A 358 -3.33 11.59 3.46
C ILE A 358 -2.50 11.31 2.20
N VAL A 359 -3.16 11.20 1.03
CA VAL A 359 -2.48 10.95 -0.25
C VAL A 359 -1.39 11.98 -0.51
N ASP A 360 -1.66 13.27 -0.25
CA ASP A 360 -0.71 14.37 -0.41
C ASP A 360 0.55 14.24 0.45
N LYS A 361 0.46 13.57 1.61
CA LYS A 361 1.54 13.50 2.60
C LYS A 361 2.29 12.17 2.58
N VAL A 362 1.61 11.08 2.25
CA VAL A 362 2.12 9.71 2.36
C VAL A 362 2.68 9.21 1.03
N ILE A 363 1.88 9.30 -0.03
CA ILE A 363 2.21 8.69 -1.33
C ILE A 363 3.50 9.20 -1.95
N PRO A 364 3.85 10.50 -1.84
CA PRO A 364 5.14 10.96 -2.32
C PRO A 364 6.31 10.18 -1.70
N LEU A 365 6.41 10.09 -0.38
CA LEU A 365 7.57 9.42 0.22
C LEU A 365 7.64 7.93 -0.17
N GLU A 366 6.50 7.25 -0.16
CA GLU A 366 6.41 5.84 -0.58
C GLU A 366 6.87 5.64 -2.03
N MET A 367 6.37 6.46 -2.96
CA MET A 367 6.77 6.36 -4.37
C MET A 367 8.24 6.74 -4.57
N LEU A 368 8.79 7.68 -3.80
CA LEU A 368 10.21 8.03 -3.86
C LEU A 368 11.08 6.85 -3.43
N ILE A 369 10.73 6.19 -2.33
CA ILE A 369 11.40 4.98 -1.83
C ILE A 369 11.36 3.86 -2.88
N ARG A 370 10.20 3.65 -3.50
CA ARG A 370 9.99 2.60 -4.52
C ARG A 370 10.78 2.86 -5.80
N ILE A 371 10.69 4.06 -6.36
CA ILE A 371 11.40 4.46 -7.60
C ILE A 371 12.92 4.39 -7.41
N THR A 372 13.40 4.92 -6.28
CA THR A 372 14.85 4.97 -5.99
C THR A 372 15.41 3.65 -5.46
N GLU A 373 14.56 2.75 -4.97
CA GLU A 373 14.92 1.52 -4.24
C GLU A 373 15.83 1.78 -3.03
N ARG A 374 15.58 2.90 -2.33
CA ARG A 374 16.33 3.33 -1.15
C ARG A 374 15.44 3.47 0.07
N ASP A 375 15.98 3.15 1.24
CA ASP A 375 15.29 3.37 2.51
C ASP A 375 15.54 4.81 2.96
N ILE A 376 14.59 5.70 2.69
CA ILE A 376 14.70 7.14 2.96
C ILE A 376 14.08 7.44 4.32
N ASN A 377 14.88 7.93 5.25
CA ASN A 377 14.44 8.37 6.57
C ASN A 377 14.67 9.88 6.68
N ILE A 378 13.60 10.64 6.91
CA ILE A 378 13.66 12.09 7.07
C ILE A 378 13.29 12.42 8.51
N SER A 379 14.23 13.01 9.25
CA SER A 379 14.06 13.39 10.65
C SER A 379 14.12 14.90 10.81
N MET A 380 13.35 15.44 11.75
CA MET A 380 13.48 16.84 12.14
C MET A 380 14.71 17.03 13.05
N PRO A 381 15.39 18.20 13.01
CA PRO A 381 16.39 18.56 14.00
C PRO A 381 15.84 18.43 15.42
N GLY A 382 16.63 17.85 16.33
CA GLY A 382 16.22 17.65 17.74
C GLY A 382 15.19 16.53 17.98
N SER A 383 14.72 15.83 16.95
CA SER A 383 13.93 14.61 17.14
C SER A 383 14.81 13.45 17.64
N LEU A 384 14.19 12.40 18.21
CA LEU A 384 14.89 11.19 18.69
C LEU A 384 15.82 10.56 17.64
N PHE A 385 15.51 10.79 16.35
CA PHE A 385 16.26 10.26 15.21
C PHE A 385 17.09 11.32 14.46
N GLY A 386 17.08 12.57 14.91
CA GLY A 386 17.90 13.64 14.36
C GLY A 386 19.35 13.58 14.86
N PRO A 387 20.31 14.18 14.13
CA PRO A 387 21.65 14.37 14.64
C PRO A 387 21.60 15.29 15.87
N VAL A 388 22.41 14.94 16.87
CA VAL A 388 22.66 15.75 18.07
C VAL A 388 23.61 16.88 17.76
#